data_AF-T2GBW3-F1
#
_entry.id   AF-T2GBW3-F1
#
_cell.length_a   1.000
_cell.length_b   1.000
_cell.length_c   1.000
_cell.angle_alpha   90.00
_cell.angle_beta   90.00
_cell.angle_gamma   90.00
#
_symmetry.space_group_name_H-M   'P 1'
#
loop_
_entity.id
_entity.type
_entity.pdbx_description
1 polymer ?
#
loop_
_entity_poly.entity_id
_entity_poly.type
_entity_poly.pdbx_seq_one_letter_code
_entity_poly.pdbx_strand_id
1 'polypeptide(L)'
;MAGKIALKQLTRSDLTFFQHQHEVLQAGHQKSINLNQDVFVGALFPALPDTPEGRSGYLGMDLVLLGPGIHTALRLQRKIVKRSTYKNWRLNGELVPKAAAGARFDPLQPGDFVVFDFSGNVFPTAARLLFVAAAVPEDATLHGILAERLGSRKMIPLDSSELGSLIDAAALPDSHPALEFTLGEAIEDAALGGVAGVERLFRRRSGTTMDQEALQRARLRAEAVGREGEALIDGWLALQARQGVIRSHRWVSDLNAVAPYDFSVEDAAGNTIRLDVKSTAGPFERTLHISMAELQEMADAGRRYDLYRVYALEAGTARLRIAEDMAGFADSLLHTFSELPEGVTPDGVSISPAVLLFGPEIEIRLPEDEED
;
A
#
# COMPACT_ATOMS: atom_id res chain seq x y z
N MET A 1 -2.40 3.09 -8.01
CA MET A 1 -1.06 3.73 -8.07
C MET A 1 -0.26 3.29 -6.87
N ALA A 2 0.80 2.50 -7.09
CA ALA A 2 1.77 2.15 -6.07
C ALA A 2 2.39 3.42 -5.47
N GLY A 3 2.56 3.46 -4.14
CA GLY A 3 3.25 4.56 -3.47
C GLY A 3 4.69 4.68 -3.99
N LYS A 4 5.17 5.91 -4.17
CA LYS A 4 6.55 6.16 -4.63
C LYS A 4 7.47 6.28 -3.43
N ILE A 5 7.80 5.13 -2.86
CA ILE A 5 8.52 5.05 -1.59
C ILE A 5 9.96 4.62 -1.84
N ALA A 6 10.89 5.23 -1.10
CA ALA A 6 12.28 4.77 -1.09
C ALA A 6 12.88 4.82 0.31
N LEU A 7 13.65 3.79 0.62
CA LEU A 7 14.50 3.74 1.81
C LEU A 7 15.93 4.13 1.43
N LYS A 8 16.54 5.05 2.18
CA LYS A 8 17.91 5.49 1.97
C LYS A 8 18.70 5.48 3.28
N GLN A 9 19.92 4.96 3.21
CA GLN A 9 20.92 5.17 4.26
C GLN A 9 21.56 6.54 4.10
N LEU A 10 21.52 7.33 5.16
CA LEU A 10 22.13 8.66 5.25
C LEU A 10 23.65 8.53 5.30
N THR A 11 24.30 9.19 4.35
CA THR A 11 25.75 9.37 4.35
C THR A 11 26.14 10.63 5.12
N ARG A 12 27.42 10.78 5.46
CA ARG A 12 27.95 12.01 6.05
C ARG A 12 27.60 13.26 5.25
N SER A 13 27.56 13.17 3.91
CA SER A 13 27.19 14.29 3.02
C SER A 13 25.68 14.54 2.92
N ASP A 14 24.84 13.58 3.32
CA ASP A 14 23.39 13.79 3.37
C ASP A 14 23.01 14.56 4.63
N LEU A 15 23.68 14.29 5.75
CA LEU A 15 23.43 14.93 7.05
C LEU A 15 23.67 16.43 7.05
N THR A 16 24.51 16.94 6.15
CA THR A 16 24.73 18.38 5.97
C THR A 16 23.50 19.13 5.45
N PHE A 17 22.40 18.43 5.17
CA PHE A 17 21.07 19.02 5.01
C PHE A 17 20.56 19.70 6.29
N PHE A 18 20.99 19.24 7.47
CA PHE A 18 20.62 19.82 8.76
C PHE A 18 21.69 20.81 9.23
N GLN A 19 21.27 21.97 9.74
CA GLN A 19 22.21 23.03 10.13
C GLN A 19 23.23 22.57 11.18
N HIS A 20 22.77 21.93 12.26
CA HIS A 20 23.66 21.47 13.32
C HIS A 20 24.73 20.49 12.80
N GLN A 21 24.31 19.50 12.01
CA GLN A 21 25.21 18.51 11.42
C GLN A 21 26.19 19.16 10.43
N HIS A 22 25.75 20.13 9.65
CA HIS A 22 26.63 20.88 8.74
C HIS A 22 27.72 21.64 9.52
N GLU A 23 27.38 22.27 10.65
CA GLU A 23 28.32 22.98 11.52
C GLU A 23 29.32 22.04 12.19
N VAL A 24 28.85 20.88 12.69
CA VAL A 24 29.68 19.90 13.43
C VAL A 24 30.56 19.07 12.50
N LEU A 25 30.00 18.54 11.42
CA LEU A 25 30.70 17.56 10.57
C LEU A 25 31.72 18.22 9.62
N GLN A 26 31.61 19.53 9.38
CA GLN A 26 32.43 20.29 8.40
C GLN A 26 32.57 19.58 7.03
N ALA A 27 31.56 18.81 6.65
CA ALA A 27 31.62 17.87 5.53
C ALA A 27 31.30 18.56 4.20
N GLY A 28 32.19 19.44 3.74
CA GLY A 28 32.14 20.04 2.41
C GLY A 28 30.99 21.03 2.17
N HIS A 29 30.95 21.61 0.97
CA HIS A 29 29.96 22.64 0.59
C HIS A 29 28.57 22.10 0.21
N GLN A 30 28.37 20.78 0.26
CA GLN A 30 27.11 20.15 -0.13
C GLN A 30 26.11 20.26 1.02
N LYS A 31 24.90 20.78 0.76
CA LYS A 31 23.82 20.99 1.74
C LYS A 31 22.54 20.30 1.29
N SER A 32 22.62 18.99 1.05
CA SER A 32 21.56 18.27 0.32
C SER A 32 21.60 16.78 0.57
N ILE A 33 20.43 16.15 0.57
CA ILE A 33 20.32 14.70 0.55
C ILE A 33 20.40 14.21 -0.90
N ASN A 34 21.29 13.25 -1.16
CA ASN A 34 21.49 12.66 -2.46
C ASN A 34 20.41 11.61 -2.77
N LEU A 35 19.78 11.73 -3.94
CA LEU A 35 18.79 10.80 -4.45
C LEU A 35 19.42 9.98 -5.59
N ASN A 36 19.56 8.69 -5.36
CA ASN A 36 20.18 7.77 -6.32
C ASN A 36 19.37 7.74 -7.61
N GLN A 37 20.01 7.98 -8.76
CA GLN A 37 19.31 8.10 -10.04
C GLN A 37 18.55 6.82 -10.42
N ASP A 38 19.14 5.65 -10.18
CA ASP A 38 18.54 4.34 -10.45
C ASP A 38 17.25 4.10 -9.66
N VAL A 39 17.14 4.64 -8.44
CA VAL A 39 15.91 4.55 -7.64
C VAL A 39 14.95 5.69 -7.99
N PHE A 40 15.40 6.94 -7.82
CA PHE A 40 14.53 8.11 -7.94
C PHE A 40 13.98 8.31 -9.35
N VAL A 41 14.83 8.19 -10.38
CA VAL A 41 14.37 8.25 -11.78
C VAL A 41 13.99 6.86 -12.25
N GLY A 42 14.90 5.89 -12.12
CA GLY A 42 14.73 4.58 -12.74
C GLY A 42 13.50 3.82 -12.24
N ALA A 43 13.21 3.87 -10.94
CA ALA A 43 12.07 3.16 -10.36
C ALA A 43 10.87 4.08 -10.10
N LEU A 44 11.06 5.26 -9.51
CA LEU A 44 9.94 6.07 -9.00
C LEU A 44 9.35 7.04 -10.03
N PHE A 45 10.19 7.68 -10.85
CA PHE A 45 9.76 8.70 -11.82
C PHE A 45 10.45 8.51 -13.19
N PRO A 46 10.17 7.40 -13.89
CA PRO A 46 10.89 7.05 -15.13
C PRO A 46 10.66 8.06 -16.26
N ALA A 47 9.48 8.68 -16.31
CA ALA A 47 9.13 9.70 -17.30
C ALA A 47 9.65 11.11 -16.97
N LEU A 48 10.25 11.32 -15.79
CA LEU A 48 10.76 12.63 -15.37
C LEU A 48 11.72 13.26 -16.39
N PRO A 49 12.72 12.56 -16.97
CA PRO A 49 13.68 13.16 -17.90
C PRO A 49 13.05 13.78 -19.15
N ASP A 50 11.85 13.31 -19.52
CA ASP A 50 11.14 13.74 -20.72
C ASP A 50 10.19 14.93 -20.46
N THR A 51 10.03 15.35 -19.20
CA THR A 51 9.24 16.53 -18.86
C THR A 51 10.06 17.82 -18.96
N PRO A 52 9.40 18.98 -19.14
CA PRO A 52 10.06 20.28 -19.04
C PRO A 52 10.81 20.47 -17.70
N GLU A 53 10.22 20.04 -16.59
CA GLU A 53 10.78 20.13 -15.25
C GLU A 53 12.03 19.26 -15.12
N GLY A 54 11.98 18.01 -15.61
CA GLY A 54 13.12 17.11 -15.59
C GLY A 54 14.29 17.59 -16.44
N ARG A 55 14.00 18.16 -17.63
CA ARG A 55 15.01 18.81 -18.49
C ARG A 55 15.60 20.06 -17.85
N SER A 56 14.80 20.86 -17.15
CA SER A 56 15.31 22.02 -16.41
C SER A 56 16.24 21.60 -15.27
N GLY A 57 16.02 20.41 -14.71
CA GLY A 57 16.75 19.92 -13.54
C GLY A 57 16.34 20.62 -12.25
N TYR A 58 15.15 21.24 -12.19
CA TYR A 58 14.63 21.94 -11.01
C TYR A 58 13.19 21.51 -10.72
N LEU A 59 12.96 20.95 -9.53
CA LEU A 59 11.64 20.50 -9.06
C LEU A 59 11.35 21.18 -7.73
N GLY A 60 10.38 22.09 -7.65
CA GLY A 60 9.91 22.64 -6.38
C GLY A 60 9.00 21.64 -5.67
N MET A 61 9.09 21.53 -4.34
CA MET A 61 8.24 20.62 -3.58
C MET A 61 8.00 21.02 -2.14
N ASP A 62 6.83 20.63 -1.63
CA ASP A 62 6.50 20.68 -0.22
C ASP A 62 7.04 19.45 0.51
N LEU A 63 7.68 19.65 1.66
CA LEU A 63 8.22 18.59 2.51
C LEU A 63 7.51 18.54 3.85
N VAL A 64 7.29 17.32 4.32
CA VAL A 64 6.90 17.03 5.70
C VAL A 64 7.97 16.12 6.32
N LEU A 65 8.70 16.63 7.31
CA LEU A 65 9.75 15.90 8.01
C LEU A 65 9.20 15.30 9.30
N LEU A 66 9.39 14.01 9.46
CA LEU A 66 8.96 13.13 10.57
C LEU A 66 10.19 12.47 11.21
N GLY A 67 10.13 12.21 12.51
CA GLY A 67 11.26 11.66 13.28
C GLY A 67 12.54 12.51 13.26
N PRO A 68 13.70 11.99 13.74
CA PRO A 68 13.79 10.73 14.48
C PRO A 68 13.01 10.79 15.79
N GLY A 69 12.48 9.66 16.25
CA GLY A 69 11.64 9.57 17.45
C GLY A 69 10.28 10.27 17.36
N ILE A 70 9.67 10.55 18.52
CA ILE A 70 8.32 11.10 18.63
C ILE A 70 8.36 12.63 18.66
N HIS A 71 8.27 13.24 17.48
CA HIS A 71 8.18 14.69 17.33
C HIS A 71 7.04 15.08 16.39
N THR A 72 6.55 16.32 16.54
CA THR A 72 5.58 16.91 15.63
C THR A 72 6.16 17.10 14.23
N ALA A 73 5.33 16.99 13.20
CA ALA A 73 5.76 17.15 11.82
C ALA A 73 6.30 18.56 11.54
N LEU A 74 7.47 18.65 10.89
CA LEU A 74 8.06 19.91 10.44
C LEU A 74 7.79 20.09 8.95
N ARG A 75 7.12 21.18 8.56
CA ARG A 75 6.77 21.46 7.17
C ARG A 75 7.71 22.49 6.56
N LEU A 76 8.23 22.22 5.37
CA LEU A 76 9.20 23.07 4.67
C LEU A 76 8.93 23.06 3.16
N GLN A 77 9.36 24.09 2.45
CA GLN A 77 9.46 24.06 0.99
C GLN A 77 10.92 23.87 0.58
N ARG A 78 11.17 22.93 -0.32
CA ARG A 78 12.51 22.63 -0.84
C ARG A 78 12.43 22.40 -2.34
N LYS A 79 13.59 22.16 -2.95
CA LYS A 79 13.66 21.75 -4.36
C LYS A 79 14.51 20.51 -4.52
N ILE A 80 14.27 19.74 -5.56
CA ILE A 80 15.23 18.76 -6.06
C ILE A 80 15.93 19.40 -7.25
N VAL A 81 17.26 19.30 -7.26
CA VAL A 81 18.08 19.81 -8.36
C VAL A 81 18.94 18.73 -9.00
N LYS A 82 19.09 18.81 -10.33
CA LYS A 82 20.09 18.10 -11.12
C LYS A 82 20.89 19.12 -11.90
N ARG A 83 22.18 19.25 -11.58
CA ARG A 83 23.11 20.06 -12.39
C ARG A 83 23.81 19.16 -13.39
N SER A 84 24.25 19.73 -14.52
CA SER A 84 24.94 19.02 -15.60
C SER A 84 26.15 18.21 -15.15
N THR A 85 26.81 18.62 -14.06
CA THR A 85 27.99 17.94 -13.48
C THR A 85 27.66 16.82 -12.49
N TYR A 86 26.41 16.65 -12.08
CA TYR A 86 26.02 15.65 -11.10
C TYR A 86 25.36 14.43 -11.75
N LYS A 87 25.90 13.24 -11.42
CA LYS A 87 25.26 11.96 -11.78
C LYS A 87 23.90 11.79 -11.10
N ASN A 88 23.72 12.33 -9.90
CA ASN A 88 22.53 12.11 -9.08
C ASN A 88 21.70 13.38 -8.87
N TRP A 89 20.41 13.19 -8.59
CA TRP A 89 19.52 14.24 -8.13
C TRP A 89 19.77 14.55 -6.65
N ARG A 90 19.50 15.78 -6.23
CA ARG A 90 19.76 16.22 -4.86
C ARG A 90 18.57 16.98 -4.32
N LEU A 91 18.01 16.52 -3.19
CA LEU A 91 17.07 17.30 -2.41
C LEU A 91 17.85 18.44 -1.73
N ASN A 92 17.70 19.63 -2.28
CA ASN A 92 18.55 20.79 -2.04
C ASN A 92 17.65 22.01 -1.89
N GLY A 93 17.79 22.81 -0.84
CA GLY A 93 16.94 23.99 -0.77
C GLY A 93 17.12 24.81 0.48
N GLU A 94 18.36 24.93 0.96
CA GLU A 94 18.74 25.50 2.26
C GLU A 94 18.71 24.48 3.41
N LEU A 95 19.58 24.75 4.38
CA LEU A 95 19.69 23.96 5.60
C LEU A 95 18.33 23.93 6.31
N VAL A 96 18.00 22.82 6.96
CA VAL A 96 16.94 22.83 7.97
C VAL A 96 17.47 23.62 9.17
N PRO A 97 16.90 24.80 9.48
CA PRO A 97 17.49 25.69 10.47
C PRO A 97 17.23 25.15 11.88
N LYS A 98 18.23 25.30 12.76
CA LYS A 98 18.13 24.88 14.17
C LYS A 98 16.98 25.58 14.89
N ALA A 99 16.69 26.83 14.53
CA ALA A 99 15.57 27.59 15.10
C ALA A 99 14.20 26.95 14.83
N ALA A 100 14.01 26.28 13.69
CA ALA A 100 12.76 25.60 13.36
C ALA A 100 12.71 24.15 13.87
N ALA A 101 13.86 23.46 13.91
CA ALA A 101 13.94 22.05 14.25
C ALA A 101 14.29 21.76 15.72
N GLY A 102 14.79 22.75 16.47
CA GLY A 102 15.38 22.51 17.78
C GLY A 102 16.59 21.56 17.70
N ALA A 103 16.71 20.66 18.68
CA ALA A 103 17.74 19.60 18.72
C ALA A 103 17.29 18.28 18.08
N ARG A 104 16.13 18.25 17.41
CA ARG A 104 15.46 17.03 16.94
C ARG A 104 16.32 16.16 16.02
N PHE A 105 17.14 16.78 15.16
CA PHE A 105 17.96 16.06 14.17
C PHE A 105 19.43 15.92 14.61
N ASP A 106 19.76 16.37 15.82
CA ASP A 106 21.11 16.28 16.37
C ASP A 106 21.57 14.82 16.59
N PRO A 107 20.69 13.87 16.97
CA PRO A 107 21.08 12.46 17.12
C PRO A 107 21.46 11.75 15.82
N LEU A 108 21.11 12.29 14.65
CA LEU A 108 21.36 11.60 13.37
C LEU A 108 22.86 11.41 13.11
N GLN A 109 23.24 10.21 12.69
CA GLN A 109 24.61 9.80 12.37
C GLN A 109 24.69 9.15 10.98
N PRO A 110 25.90 9.12 10.36
CA PRO A 110 26.08 8.37 9.12
C PRO A 110 25.76 6.90 9.35
N GLY A 111 24.87 6.34 8.54
CA GLY A 111 24.36 4.98 8.73
C GLY A 111 22.89 4.91 9.10
N ASP A 112 22.33 5.98 9.66
CA ASP A 112 20.89 6.11 9.94
C ASP A 112 20.08 6.18 8.65
N PHE A 113 18.75 6.14 8.77
CA PHE A 113 17.87 6.01 7.62
C PHE A 113 16.94 7.22 7.43
N VAL A 114 16.56 7.41 6.17
CA VAL A 114 15.38 8.19 5.79
C VAL A 114 14.50 7.36 4.86
N VAL A 115 13.21 7.31 5.17
CA VAL A 115 12.16 6.80 4.28
C VAL A 115 11.49 7.99 3.59
N PHE A 116 11.52 7.99 2.26
CA PHE A 116 10.80 8.94 1.43
C PHE A 116 9.48 8.33 0.99
N ASP A 117 8.40 9.10 1.07
CA ASP A 117 7.13 8.84 0.39
C ASP A 117 6.81 10.05 -0.48
N PHE A 118 7.01 9.91 -1.79
CA PHE A 118 6.84 10.99 -2.76
C PHE A 118 5.40 11.04 -3.30
N SER A 119 4.84 12.23 -3.33
CA SER A 119 3.59 12.52 -4.04
C SER A 119 3.88 13.13 -5.41
N GLY A 120 3.05 12.81 -6.39
CA GLY A 120 3.13 13.33 -7.75
C GLY A 120 3.03 12.23 -8.80
N ASN A 121 2.60 12.59 -10.01
CA ASN A 121 2.47 11.63 -11.11
C ASN A 121 3.77 11.56 -11.93
N VAL A 122 3.96 12.43 -12.91
CA VAL A 122 5.14 12.35 -13.78
C VAL A 122 6.42 12.84 -13.08
N PHE A 123 6.28 13.76 -12.13
CA PHE A 123 7.35 14.28 -11.29
C PHE A 123 6.83 14.52 -9.86
N PRO A 124 7.72 14.56 -8.85
CA PRO A 124 7.29 14.79 -7.48
C PRO A 124 6.91 16.25 -7.24
N THR A 125 5.80 16.44 -6.53
CA THR A 125 5.31 17.76 -6.08
C THR A 125 5.38 17.92 -4.56
N ALA A 126 5.41 16.82 -3.83
CA ALA A 126 5.61 16.81 -2.38
C ALA A 126 6.32 15.53 -1.93
N ALA A 127 6.86 15.53 -0.71
CA ALA A 127 7.39 14.33 -0.08
C ALA A 127 7.23 14.35 1.44
N ARG A 128 6.92 13.18 2.01
CA ARG A 128 7.06 12.91 3.43
C ARG A 128 8.38 12.19 3.68
N LEU A 129 9.14 12.65 4.67
CA LEU A 129 10.45 12.09 5.01
C LEU A 129 10.42 11.65 6.48
N LEU A 130 10.52 10.35 6.71
CA LEU A 130 10.71 9.78 8.06
C LEU A 130 12.18 9.52 8.29
N PHE A 131 12.79 10.28 9.19
CA PHE A 131 14.13 10.02 9.68
C PHE A 131 14.06 9.01 10.83
N VAL A 132 14.97 8.03 10.83
CA VAL A 132 15.05 6.95 11.82
C VAL A 132 16.49 6.86 12.30
N ALA A 133 16.73 7.12 13.58
CA ALA A 133 18.07 7.18 14.16
C ALA A 133 18.34 6.01 15.12
N ALA A 134 19.45 5.29 14.95
CA ALA A 134 19.80 4.17 15.83
C ALA A 134 19.97 4.59 17.30
N ALA A 135 20.40 5.84 17.54
CA ALA A 135 20.65 6.38 18.87
C ALA A 135 19.35 6.80 19.62
N VAL A 136 18.21 6.81 18.94
CA VAL A 136 16.91 7.18 19.52
C VAL A 136 16.18 5.89 19.92
N PRO A 137 15.87 5.68 21.22
CA PRO A 137 15.28 4.42 21.68
C PRO A 137 13.99 4.01 20.96
N GLU A 138 13.15 4.99 20.63
CA GLU A 138 11.88 4.79 19.94
C GLU A 138 12.05 4.28 18.49
N ASP A 139 13.20 4.57 17.88
CA ASP A 139 13.53 4.23 16.50
C ASP A 139 14.34 2.92 16.39
N ALA A 140 14.95 2.46 17.48
CA ALA A 140 16.01 1.45 17.46
C ALA A 140 15.61 0.12 16.78
N THR A 141 14.40 -0.38 17.06
CA THR A 141 13.89 -1.62 16.45
C THR A 141 13.64 -1.45 14.96
N LEU A 142 12.96 -0.37 14.57
CA LEU A 142 12.71 -0.05 13.16
C LEU A 142 14.03 0.15 12.41
N HIS A 143 15.01 0.83 13.01
CA HIS A 143 16.33 1.01 12.44
C HIS A 143 16.99 -0.35 12.09
N GLY A 144 16.95 -1.32 13.01
CA GLY A 144 17.48 -2.67 12.78
C GLY A 144 16.83 -3.37 11.58
N ILE A 145 15.49 -3.33 11.52
CA ILE A 145 14.70 -3.93 10.43
C ILE A 145 15.01 -3.26 9.09
N LEU A 146 15.09 -1.92 9.05
CA LEU A 146 15.44 -1.17 7.84
C LEU A 146 16.87 -1.47 7.37
N ALA A 147 17.80 -1.65 8.30
CA ALA A 147 19.18 -2.00 7.98
C ALA A 147 19.27 -3.37 7.31
N GLU A 148 18.59 -4.38 7.86
CA GLU A 148 18.51 -5.72 7.27
C GLU A 148 17.89 -5.66 5.87
N ARG A 149 16.77 -4.94 5.73
CA ARG A 149 16.08 -4.81 4.44
C ARG A 149 16.91 -4.10 3.37
N LEU A 150 17.69 -3.09 3.74
CA LEU A 150 18.52 -2.33 2.81
C LEU A 150 19.75 -3.15 2.35
N GLY A 151 20.35 -3.93 3.27
CA GLY A 151 21.56 -4.69 3.02
C GLY A 151 22.76 -3.80 2.68
N SER A 152 23.49 -4.14 1.62
CA SER A 152 24.69 -3.39 1.17
C SER A 152 24.37 -2.18 0.31
N ARG A 153 23.10 -1.99 -0.11
CA ARG A 153 22.69 -0.87 -0.96
C ARG A 153 22.62 0.43 -0.15
N LYS A 154 22.64 1.57 -0.84
CA LYS A 154 22.53 2.90 -0.21
C LYS A 154 21.13 3.50 -0.32
N MET A 155 20.36 3.04 -1.30
CA MET A 155 18.97 3.42 -1.50
C MET A 155 18.28 2.30 -2.26
N ILE A 156 17.02 2.02 -1.92
CA ILE A 156 16.16 1.04 -2.60
C ILE A 156 14.74 1.60 -2.75
N PRO A 157 13.99 1.23 -3.79
CA PRO A 157 12.55 1.42 -3.78
C PRO A 157 11.91 0.47 -2.76
N LEU A 158 10.80 0.91 -2.19
CA LEU A 158 9.86 0.08 -1.42
C LEU A 158 8.47 0.29 -2.01
N ASP A 159 7.61 -0.71 -1.92
CA ASP A 159 6.18 -0.49 -2.07
C ASP A 159 5.53 -0.20 -0.69
N SER A 160 4.27 0.26 -0.71
CA SER A 160 3.56 0.66 0.51
C SER A 160 3.31 -0.51 1.47
N SER A 161 3.04 -1.71 0.93
CA SER A 161 2.74 -2.90 1.73
C SER A 161 3.99 -3.46 2.40
N GLU A 162 5.11 -3.41 1.70
CA GLU A 162 6.42 -3.77 2.21
C GLU A 162 6.81 -2.82 3.34
N LEU A 163 6.69 -1.50 3.14
CA LEU A 163 6.95 -0.54 4.21
C LEU A 163 6.02 -0.77 5.41
N GLY A 164 4.73 -1.05 5.17
CA GLY A 164 3.78 -1.35 6.23
C GLY A 164 4.17 -2.59 7.03
N SER A 165 4.58 -3.66 6.37
CA SER A 165 5.06 -4.90 7.02
C SER A 165 6.30 -4.65 7.88
N LEU A 166 7.25 -3.83 7.41
CA LEU A 166 8.45 -3.46 8.18
C LEU A 166 8.11 -2.63 9.42
N ILE A 167 7.13 -1.73 9.31
CA ILE A 167 6.65 -0.91 10.43
C ILE A 167 5.90 -1.77 11.46
N ASP A 168 5.01 -2.67 11.01
CA ASP A 168 4.27 -3.57 11.88
C ASP A 168 5.22 -4.52 12.63
N ALA A 169 6.25 -5.05 11.95
CA ALA A 169 7.28 -5.90 12.55
C ALA A 169 8.11 -5.18 13.63
N ALA A 170 8.23 -3.86 13.56
CA ALA A 170 8.98 -3.06 14.52
C ALA A 170 8.26 -2.87 15.86
N ALA A 171 6.96 -3.20 15.95
CA ALA A 171 6.13 -3.07 17.16
C ALA A 171 6.26 -1.70 17.84
N LEU A 172 6.17 -0.63 17.04
CA LEU A 172 6.43 0.73 17.48
C LEU A 172 5.36 1.25 18.44
N PRO A 173 5.69 2.21 19.32
CA PRO A 173 4.68 2.90 20.13
C PRO A 173 3.61 3.57 19.26
N ASP A 174 2.36 3.62 19.72
CA ASP A 174 1.23 4.17 18.95
C ASP A 174 1.37 5.66 18.57
N SER A 175 2.26 6.39 19.26
CA SER A 175 2.59 7.78 18.97
C SER A 175 3.71 7.94 17.95
N HIS A 176 4.31 6.85 17.47
CA HIS A 176 5.45 6.89 16.58
C HIS A 176 5.04 7.38 15.18
N PRO A 177 5.72 8.37 14.59
CA PRO A 177 5.30 8.98 13.32
C PRO A 177 5.42 8.05 12.10
N ALA A 178 6.15 6.93 12.21
CA ALA A 178 6.17 5.91 11.16
C ALA A 178 4.78 5.34 10.84
N LEU A 179 3.89 5.26 11.84
CA LEU A 179 2.53 4.75 11.66
C LEU A 179 1.70 5.62 10.70
N GLU A 180 2.12 6.86 10.41
CA GLU A 180 1.45 7.69 9.41
C GLU A 180 1.63 7.15 7.98
N PHE A 181 2.58 6.24 7.73
CA PHE A 181 2.82 5.65 6.40
C PHE A 181 1.91 4.45 6.11
N THR A 182 1.30 3.86 7.15
CA THR A 182 0.34 2.75 7.02
C THR A 182 -1.11 3.22 7.07
N LEU A 183 -1.33 4.53 7.23
CA LEU A 183 -2.66 5.12 7.43
C LEU A 183 -3.62 4.83 6.28
N GLY A 184 -3.15 4.91 5.03
CA GLY A 184 -4.01 4.68 3.87
C GLY A 184 -4.64 3.27 3.88
N GLU A 185 -3.83 2.27 4.23
CA GLU A 185 -4.27 0.88 4.32
C GLU A 185 -5.20 0.66 5.51
N ALA A 186 -4.91 1.29 6.66
CA ALA A 186 -5.77 1.21 7.83
C ALA A 186 -7.14 1.87 7.60
N ILE A 187 -7.20 3.00 6.87
CA ILE A 187 -8.47 3.65 6.51
C ILE A 187 -9.24 2.79 5.51
N GLU A 188 -8.56 2.20 4.51
CA GLU A 188 -9.20 1.31 3.53
C GLU A 188 -9.77 0.05 4.21
N ASP A 189 -8.99 -0.61 5.08
CA ASP A 189 -9.43 -1.77 5.87
C ASP A 189 -10.61 -1.40 6.79
N ALA A 190 -10.52 -0.27 7.50
CA ALA A 190 -11.62 0.21 8.34
C ALA A 190 -12.89 0.56 7.54
N ALA A 191 -12.73 1.12 6.35
CA ALA A 191 -13.85 1.43 5.45
C ALA A 191 -14.57 0.16 4.97
N LEU A 192 -13.86 -0.96 4.90
CA LEU A 192 -14.37 -2.29 4.56
C LEU A 192 -14.84 -3.09 5.80
N GLY A 193 -14.91 -2.47 6.98
CA GLY A 193 -15.34 -3.13 8.22
C GLY A 193 -14.24 -3.92 8.94
N GLY A 194 -12.98 -3.75 8.53
CA GLY A 194 -11.84 -4.40 9.15
C GLY A 194 -11.55 -3.89 10.56
N VAL A 195 -11.60 -4.80 11.53
CA VAL A 195 -11.31 -4.50 12.95
C VAL A 195 -9.85 -4.05 13.12
N ALA A 196 -8.91 -4.66 12.39
CA ALA A 196 -7.49 -4.31 12.48
C ALA A 196 -7.21 -2.86 12.04
N GLY A 197 -7.84 -2.41 10.96
CA GLY A 197 -7.79 -1.04 10.47
C GLY A 197 -8.40 -0.10 11.50
N VAL A 198 -9.58 -0.41 12.02
CA VAL A 198 -10.24 0.37 13.08
C VAL A 198 -9.34 0.49 14.32
N GLU A 199 -8.76 -0.60 14.80
CA GLU A 199 -7.84 -0.58 15.94
C GLU A 199 -6.60 0.26 15.66
N ARG A 200 -5.96 0.12 14.50
CA ARG A 200 -4.79 0.94 14.10
C ARG A 200 -5.15 2.42 14.09
N LEU A 201 -6.34 2.77 13.61
CA LEU A 201 -6.83 4.15 13.62
C LEU A 201 -7.11 4.66 15.04
N PHE A 202 -7.65 3.82 15.93
CA PHE A 202 -7.92 4.19 17.33
C PHE A 202 -6.67 4.32 18.19
N ARG A 203 -5.67 3.45 17.99
CA ARG A 203 -4.40 3.49 18.74
C ARG A 203 -3.69 4.83 18.56
N ARG A 204 -3.93 5.51 17.44
CA ARG A 204 -3.34 6.80 17.12
C ARG A 204 -3.74 7.91 18.12
N ARG A 205 -2.71 8.57 18.69
CA ARG A 205 -2.85 9.84 19.45
C ARG A 205 -2.39 11.10 18.69
N SER A 206 -1.92 10.94 17.44
CA SER A 206 -1.46 12.06 16.59
C SER A 206 -2.65 12.97 16.22
N GLY A 207 -2.59 14.23 16.64
CA GLY A 207 -3.68 15.23 16.62
C GLY A 207 -4.20 15.68 15.25
N THR A 208 -4.07 14.85 14.21
CA THR A 208 -4.91 14.99 13.01
C THR A 208 -6.12 14.10 13.21
N THR A 209 -7.19 14.70 13.73
CA THR A 209 -8.53 14.09 13.74
C THR A 209 -8.79 13.53 12.34
N MET A 210 -9.14 12.24 12.26
CA MET A 210 -9.64 11.68 11.01
C MET A 210 -10.83 12.51 10.57
N ASP A 211 -10.74 13.09 9.38
CA ASP A 211 -11.87 13.74 8.76
C ASP A 211 -12.82 12.65 8.25
N GLN A 212 -14.12 12.77 8.54
CA GLN A 212 -15.17 11.91 8.01
C GLN A 212 -15.08 11.81 6.48
N GLU A 213 -14.64 12.89 5.82
CA GLU A 213 -14.37 12.89 4.39
C GLU A 213 -13.29 11.90 3.96
N ALA A 214 -12.23 11.71 4.76
CA ALA A 214 -11.14 10.80 4.41
C ALA A 214 -11.62 9.34 4.42
N LEU A 215 -12.41 8.97 5.42
CA LEU A 215 -13.03 7.64 5.50
C LEU A 215 -14.03 7.44 4.35
N GLN A 216 -14.86 8.43 4.05
CA GLN A 216 -15.81 8.38 2.94
C GLN A 216 -15.11 8.23 1.59
N ARG A 217 -14.01 8.97 1.35
CA ARG A 217 -13.20 8.84 0.14
C ARG A 217 -12.57 7.46 0.02
N ALA A 218 -12.10 6.88 1.11
CA ALA A 218 -11.54 5.52 1.12
C ALA A 218 -12.60 4.47 0.79
N ARG A 219 -13.81 4.60 1.37
CA ARG A 219 -14.94 3.73 1.07
C ARG A 219 -15.32 3.79 -0.41
N LEU A 220 -15.53 4.99 -0.96
CA LEU A 220 -15.85 5.17 -2.38
C LEU A 220 -14.78 4.57 -3.29
N ARG A 221 -13.50 4.68 -2.90
CA ARG A 221 -12.39 4.09 -3.64
C ARG A 221 -12.41 2.56 -3.56
N ALA A 222 -12.69 1.98 -2.39
CA ALA A 222 -12.78 0.54 -2.23
C ALA A 222 -13.96 -0.05 -3.02
N GLU A 223 -15.12 0.63 -3.02
CA GLU A 223 -16.28 0.27 -3.85
C GLU A 223 -15.95 0.33 -5.36
N ALA A 224 -15.21 1.37 -5.80
CA ALA A 224 -14.78 1.48 -7.19
C ALA A 224 -13.81 0.35 -7.59
N VAL A 225 -12.86 -0.01 -6.70
CA VAL A 225 -11.91 -1.11 -6.91
C VAL A 225 -12.64 -2.47 -6.96
N GLY A 226 -13.65 -2.67 -6.10
CA GLY A 226 -14.53 -3.83 -6.14
C GLY A 226 -15.16 -4.01 -7.51
N ARG A 227 -15.89 -2.98 -7.95
CA ARG A 227 -16.58 -2.96 -9.24
C ARG A 227 -15.66 -3.13 -10.44
N GLU A 228 -14.49 -2.48 -10.44
CA GLU A 228 -13.49 -2.62 -11.51
C GLU A 228 -12.98 -4.06 -11.60
N GLY A 229 -12.72 -4.71 -10.46
CA GLY A 229 -12.30 -6.10 -10.44
C GLY A 229 -13.41 -7.07 -10.87
N GLU A 230 -14.66 -6.83 -10.49
CA GLU A 230 -15.79 -7.62 -11.01
C GLU A 230 -15.94 -7.47 -12.53
N ALA A 231 -15.82 -6.25 -13.07
CA ALA A 231 -15.87 -6.02 -14.53
C ALA A 231 -14.73 -6.74 -15.27
N LEU A 232 -13.53 -6.78 -14.69
CA LEU A 232 -12.40 -7.56 -15.23
C LEU A 232 -12.71 -9.07 -15.25
N ILE A 233 -13.34 -9.59 -14.20
CA ILE A 233 -13.77 -10.99 -14.14
C ILE A 233 -14.87 -11.29 -15.16
N ASP A 234 -15.83 -10.39 -15.35
CA ASP A 234 -16.87 -10.56 -16.37
C ASP A 234 -16.26 -10.69 -17.78
N GLY A 235 -15.35 -9.78 -18.14
CA GLY A 235 -14.63 -9.84 -19.42
C GLY A 235 -13.78 -11.10 -19.57
N TRP A 236 -13.11 -11.53 -18.48
CA TRP A 236 -12.33 -12.76 -18.48
C TRP A 236 -13.21 -14.01 -18.63
N LEU A 237 -14.34 -14.10 -17.92
CA LEU A 237 -15.29 -15.20 -18.03
C LEU A 237 -15.93 -15.25 -19.43
N ALA A 238 -16.23 -14.10 -20.03
CA ALA A 238 -16.72 -14.04 -21.40
C ALA A 238 -15.71 -14.64 -22.39
N LEU A 239 -14.42 -14.38 -22.20
CA LEU A 239 -13.36 -15.00 -22.99
C LEU A 239 -13.28 -16.53 -22.75
N GLN A 240 -13.38 -16.98 -21.49
CA GLN A 240 -13.41 -18.41 -21.16
C GLN A 240 -14.60 -19.11 -21.82
N ALA A 241 -15.77 -18.47 -21.89
CA ALA A 241 -16.96 -18.99 -22.56
C ALA A 241 -16.76 -19.08 -24.09
N ARG A 242 -16.19 -18.05 -24.72
CA ARG A 242 -15.85 -18.08 -26.15
C ARG A 242 -14.86 -19.18 -26.51
N GLN A 243 -13.95 -19.49 -25.59
CA GLN A 243 -12.96 -20.57 -25.73
C GLN A 243 -13.52 -21.96 -25.41
N GLY A 244 -14.77 -22.05 -24.94
CA GLY A 244 -15.42 -23.31 -24.56
C GLY A 244 -14.88 -23.93 -23.27
N VAL A 245 -14.12 -23.18 -22.46
CA VAL A 245 -13.64 -23.62 -21.13
C VAL A 245 -14.80 -23.70 -20.16
N ILE A 246 -15.68 -22.70 -20.20
CA ILE A 246 -16.97 -22.70 -19.53
C ILE A 246 -18.07 -22.63 -20.57
N ARG A 247 -19.29 -23.04 -20.19
CA ARG A 247 -20.43 -22.99 -21.10
C ARG A 247 -21.07 -21.60 -21.12
N SER A 248 -21.25 -21.00 -19.94
CA SER A 248 -21.81 -19.65 -19.80
C SER A 248 -21.52 -19.07 -18.42
N HIS A 249 -21.71 -17.77 -18.27
CA HIS A 249 -21.67 -17.09 -16.97
C HIS A 249 -22.74 -16.00 -16.88
N ARG A 250 -22.99 -15.55 -15.65
CA ARG A 250 -23.87 -14.42 -15.35
C ARG A 250 -23.31 -13.62 -14.19
N TRP A 251 -23.16 -12.31 -14.37
CA TRP A 251 -22.93 -11.36 -13.29
C TRP A 251 -24.24 -11.12 -12.53
N VAL A 252 -24.31 -11.63 -11.31
CA VAL A 252 -25.51 -11.64 -10.47
C VAL A 252 -25.57 -10.40 -9.57
N SER A 253 -24.44 -9.96 -9.02
CA SER A 253 -24.40 -8.78 -8.14
C SER A 253 -24.73 -7.46 -8.85
N ASP A 254 -24.44 -7.34 -10.16
CA ASP A 254 -24.86 -6.19 -10.97
C ASP A 254 -26.39 -6.08 -11.09
N LEU A 255 -27.09 -7.22 -11.12
CA LEU A 255 -28.56 -7.27 -11.19
C LEU A 255 -29.21 -7.20 -9.80
N ASN A 256 -28.52 -7.67 -8.76
CA ASN A 256 -29.02 -7.75 -7.41
C ASN A 256 -27.92 -7.43 -6.38
N ALA A 257 -27.92 -6.19 -5.90
CA ALA A 257 -26.94 -5.70 -4.93
C ALA A 257 -26.95 -6.41 -3.57
N VAL A 258 -27.95 -7.25 -3.28
CA VAL A 258 -28.01 -8.07 -2.05
C VAL A 258 -27.72 -9.56 -2.31
N ALA A 259 -27.21 -9.91 -3.49
CA ALA A 259 -26.79 -11.28 -3.77
C ALA A 259 -25.58 -11.68 -2.89
N PRO A 260 -25.55 -12.91 -2.34
CA PRO A 260 -24.44 -13.38 -1.50
C PRO A 260 -23.24 -13.91 -2.31
N TYR A 261 -23.19 -13.60 -3.60
CA TYR A 261 -22.13 -13.96 -4.55
C TYR A 261 -22.23 -13.07 -5.78
N ASP A 262 -21.11 -12.91 -6.48
CA ASP A 262 -21.00 -12.00 -7.61
C ASP A 262 -21.41 -12.64 -8.93
N PHE A 263 -20.99 -13.88 -9.20
CA PHE A 263 -21.31 -14.56 -10.45
C PHE A 263 -21.81 -15.99 -10.28
N SER A 264 -22.54 -16.44 -11.29
CA SER A 264 -22.90 -17.84 -11.50
C SER A 264 -22.28 -18.29 -12.82
N VAL A 265 -21.50 -19.37 -12.78
CA VAL A 265 -20.83 -19.96 -13.95
C VAL A 265 -21.40 -21.35 -14.19
N GLU A 266 -21.64 -21.71 -15.44
CA GLU A 266 -21.94 -23.07 -15.85
C GLU A 266 -20.69 -23.67 -16.50
N ASP A 267 -20.15 -24.73 -15.91
CA ASP A 267 -18.97 -25.42 -16.45
C ASP A 267 -19.31 -26.22 -17.73
N ALA A 268 -18.30 -26.80 -18.36
CA ALA A 268 -18.48 -27.60 -19.57
C ALA A 268 -19.34 -28.87 -19.34
N ALA A 269 -19.46 -29.35 -18.10
CA ALA A 269 -20.27 -30.49 -17.71
C ALA A 269 -21.73 -30.11 -17.34
N GLY A 270 -22.05 -28.81 -17.32
CA GLY A 270 -23.36 -28.30 -16.96
C GLY A 270 -23.56 -28.10 -15.45
N ASN A 271 -22.50 -28.22 -14.64
CA ASN A 271 -22.58 -27.92 -13.22
C ASN A 271 -22.55 -26.41 -13.01
N THR A 272 -23.33 -25.94 -12.03
CA THR A 272 -23.32 -24.54 -11.62
C THR A 272 -22.28 -24.30 -10.53
N ILE A 273 -21.41 -23.33 -10.75
CA ILE A 273 -20.41 -22.83 -9.82
C ILE A 273 -20.81 -21.41 -9.41
N ARG A 274 -20.83 -21.13 -8.12
CA ARG A 274 -20.99 -19.77 -7.58
C ARG A 274 -19.61 -19.19 -7.31
N LEU A 275 -19.47 -17.88 -7.49
CA LEU A 275 -18.19 -17.24 -7.21
C LEU A 275 -18.37 -15.82 -6.69
N ASP A 276 -17.39 -15.42 -5.89
CA ASP A 276 -17.29 -14.08 -5.32
C ASP A 276 -15.89 -13.52 -5.57
N VAL A 277 -15.84 -12.22 -5.88
CA VAL A 277 -14.67 -11.51 -6.35
C VAL A 277 -14.21 -10.54 -5.26
N LYS A 278 -13.04 -10.81 -4.68
CA LYS A 278 -12.41 -9.94 -3.69
C LYS A 278 -11.25 -9.17 -4.31
N SER A 279 -11.53 -7.93 -4.71
CA SER A 279 -10.61 -7.05 -5.43
C SER A 279 -9.81 -6.12 -4.53
N THR A 280 -8.52 -5.89 -4.82
CA THR A 280 -7.76 -4.77 -4.22
C THR A 280 -6.80 -4.12 -5.21
N ALA A 281 -6.61 -2.80 -5.06
CA ALA A 281 -5.58 -2.09 -5.80
C ALA A 281 -4.15 -2.43 -5.34
N GLY A 282 -4.01 -3.06 -4.17
CA GLY A 282 -2.73 -3.43 -3.57
C GLY A 282 -2.29 -4.85 -3.89
N PRO A 283 -1.33 -5.40 -3.13
CA PRO A 283 -0.79 -6.73 -3.36
C PRO A 283 -1.77 -7.84 -2.95
N PHE A 284 -1.42 -9.08 -3.27
CA PHE A 284 -2.22 -10.26 -2.99
C PHE A 284 -2.53 -10.40 -1.49
N GLU A 285 -1.53 -10.16 -0.64
CA GLU A 285 -1.48 -10.42 0.80
C GLU A 285 -2.45 -9.58 1.63
N ARG A 286 -3.10 -8.58 1.04
CA ARG A 286 -4.11 -7.78 1.74
C ARG A 286 -5.22 -8.66 2.31
N THR A 287 -5.67 -8.32 3.51
CA THR A 287 -6.78 -8.97 4.19
C THR A 287 -8.01 -9.08 3.28
N LEU A 288 -8.70 -10.22 3.34
CA LEU A 288 -9.99 -10.44 2.71
C LEU A 288 -11.08 -10.25 3.75
N HIS A 289 -12.16 -9.57 3.39
CA HIS A 289 -13.35 -9.46 4.23
C HIS A 289 -14.44 -10.31 3.59
N ILE A 290 -14.94 -11.29 4.34
CA ILE A 290 -16.03 -12.18 3.90
C ILE A 290 -17.22 -11.95 4.81
N SER A 291 -18.39 -11.66 4.24
CA SER A 291 -19.60 -11.44 5.03
C SER A 291 -20.19 -12.77 5.55
N MET A 292 -21.03 -12.70 6.57
CA MET A 292 -21.74 -13.89 7.06
C MET A 292 -22.62 -14.54 5.98
N ALA A 293 -23.25 -13.72 5.13
CA ALA A 293 -24.09 -14.22 4.04
C ALA A 293 -23.26 -14.99 3.00
N GLU A 294 -22.07 -14.49 2.66
CA GLU A 294 -21.13 -15.19 1.77
C GLU A 294 -20.65 -16.51 2.40
N LEU A 295 -20.31 -16.53 3.70
CA LEU A 295 -19.91 -17.78 4.37
C LEU A 295 -21.01 -18.84 4.36
N GLN A 296 -22.26 -18.45 4.64
CA GLN A 296 -23.41 -19.36 4.60
C GLN A 296 -23.62 -19.92 3.20
N GLU A 297 -23.44 -19.07 2.18
CA GLU A 297 -23.57 -19.45 0.79
C GLU A 297 -22.41 -20.35 0.32
N MET A 298 -21.19 -20.11 0.78
CA MET A 298 -20.03 -20.97 0.53
C MET A 298 -20.21 -22.37 1.12
N ALA A 299 -20.82 -22.46 2.30
CA ALA A 299 -21.04 -23.71 3.03
C ALA A 299 -22.21 -24.56 2.49
N ASP A 300 -22.98 -24.07 1.52
CA ASP A 300 -24.07 -24.85 0.92
C ASP A 300 -23.51 -26.06 0.15
N ALA A 301 -23.52 -27.23 0.80
CA ALA A 301 -22.97 -28.49 0.32
C ALA A 301 -23.50 -28.97 -1.05
N GLY A 302 -24.56 -28.34 -1.58
CA GLY A 302 -25.11 -28.66 -2.89
C GLY A 302 -24.36 -28.03 -4.07
N ARG A 303 -23.44 -27.09 -3.87
CA ARG A 303 -22.84 -26.29 -4.95
C ARG A 303 -21.39 -25.93 -4.67
N ARG A 304 -20.55 -26.02 -5.70
CA ARG A 304 -19.19 -25.51 -5.64
C ARG A 304 -19.22 -23.98 -5.56
N TYR A 305 -18.47 -23.43 -4.62
CA TYR A 305 -18.28 -22.00 -4.44
C TYR A 305 -16.79 -21.67 -4.51
N ASP A 306 -16.41 -20.78 -5.42
CA ASP A 306 -15.02 -20.36 -5.60
C ASP A 306 -14.82 -18.91 -5.18
N LEU A 307 -13.67 -18.61 -4.58
CA LEU A 307 -13.26 -17.26 -4.21
C LEU A 307 -12.19 -16.75 -5.18
N TYR A 308 -12.51 -15.68 -5.89
CA TYR A 308 -11.65 -15.07 -6.89
C TYR A 308 -10.94 -13.87 -6.27
N ARG A 309 -9.62 -13.97 -6.13
CA ARG A 309 -8.78 -12.88 -5.62
C ARG A 309 -8.18 -12.09 -6.78
N VAL A 310 -8.70 -10.88 -7.00
CA VAL A 310 -8.17 -9.93 -7.98
C VAL A 310 -7.31 -8.89 -7.27
N TYR A 311 -6.07 -8.71 -7.70
CA TYR A 311 -5.12 -7.80 -7.06
C TYR A 311 -4.17 -7.16 -8.06
N ALA A 312 -3.43 -6.16 -7.60
CA ALA A 312 -2.58 -5.32 -8.44
C ALA A 312 -3.37 -4.76 -9.66
N LEU A 313 -4.57 -4.23 -9.42
CA LEU A 313 -5.37 -3.59 -10.46
C LEU A 313 -4.61 -2.37 -11.03
N GLU A 314 -4.37 -2.43 -12.33
CA GLU A 314 -3.84 -1.35 -13.17
C GLU A 314 -4.81 -1.14 -14.35
N ALA A 315 -4.73 -0.01 -15.05
CA ALA A 315 -5.73 0.37 -16.07
C ALA A 315 -6.00 -0.76 -17.09
N GLY A 316 -7.12 -1.48 -16.91
CA GLY A 316 -7.55 -2.59 -17.76
C GLY A 316 -6.84 -3.94 -17.55
N THR A 317 -5.97 -4.08 -16.54
CA THR A 317 -5.23 -5.33 -16.26
C THR A 317 -5.17 -5.64 -14.76
N ALA A 318 -5.12 -6.91 -14.41
CA ALA A 318 -4.95 -7.34 -13.02
C ALA A 318 -4.33 -8.74 -12.94
N ARG A 319 -4.04 -9.17 -11.72
CA ARG A 319 -3.66 -10.55 -11.40
C ARG A 319 -4.80 -11.23 -10.68
N LEU A 320 -5.05 -12.48 -11.03
CA LEU A 320 -6.07 -13.35 -10.46
C LEU A 320 -5.41 -14.56 -9.80
N ARG A 321 -5.92 -14.94 -8.63
CA ARG A 321 -5.75 -16.26 -8.05
C ARG A 321 -7.12 -16.78 -7.61
N ILE A 322 -7.35 -18.08 -7.75
CA ILE A 322 -8.63 -18.71 -7.46
C ILE A 322 -8.44 -19.67 -6.29
N ALA A 323 -9.26 -19.55 -5.25
CA ALA A 323 -9.43 -20.56 -4.23
C ALA A 323 -10.71 -21.33 -4.54
N GLU A 324 -10.54 -22.57 -4.98
CA GLU A 324 -11.64 -23.42 -5.42
C GLU A 324 -12.29 -24.16 -4.24
N ASP A 325 -13.59 -24.43 -4.35
CA ASP A 325 -14.35 -25.28 -3.43
C ASP A 325 -14.20 -24.88 -1.94
N MET A 326 -14.71 -23.68 -1.64
CA MET A 326 -14.62 -23.03 -0.34
C MET A 326 -15.52 -23.63 0.75
N ALA A 327 -16.31 -24.67 0.44
CA ALA A 327 -17.30 -25.23 1.35
C ALA A 327 -16.70 -25.72 2.67
N GLY A 328 -15.63 -26.52 2.60
CA GLY A 328 -14.98 -27.05 3.81
C GLY A 328 -14.36 -25.97 4.69
N PHE A 329 -13.86 -24.88 4.09
CA PHE A 329 -13.36 -23.73 4.84
C PHE A 329 -14.50 -22.99 5.55
N ALA A 330 -15.57 -22.68 4.82
CA ALA A 330 -16.73 -21.98 5.36
C ALA A 330 -17.43 -22.78 6.47
N ASP A 331 -17.61 -24.09 6.29
CA ASP A 331 -18.16 -24.99 7.31
C ASP A 331 -17.35 -24.96 8.61
N SER A 332 -16.02 -24.95 8.52
CA SER A 332 -15.16 -24.90 9.71
C SER A 332 -15.33 -23.61 10.51
N LEU A 333 -15.51 -22.47 9.84
CA LEU A 333 -15.76 -21.18 10.47
C LEU A 333 -17.16 -21.12 11.06
N LEU A 334 -18.19 -21.56 10.32
CA LEU A 334 -19.57 -21.59 10.80
C LEU A 334 -19.73 -22.51 12.01
N HIS A 335 -19.03 -23.64 12.03
CA HIS A 335 -18.98 -24.51 13.21
C HIS A 335 -18.42 -23.77 14.43
N THR A 336 -17.32 -23.04 14.26
CA THR A 336 -16.74 -22.21 15.32
C THR A 336 -17.73 -21.14 15.80
N PHE A 337 -18.50 -20.53 14.88
CA PHE A 337 -19.50 -19.52 15.25
C PHE A 337 -20.73 -20.10 15.94
N SER A 338 -21.03 -21.38 15.73
CA SER A 338 -22.11 -22.06 16.44
C SER A 338 -21.84 -22.22 17.95
N GLU A 339 -20.59 -22.06 18.38
CA GLU A 339 -20.19 -22.08 19.79
C GLU A 339 -20.33 -20.71 20.48
N LEU A 340 -20.71 -19.66 19.75
CA LEU A 340 -20.92 -18.33 20.33
C LEU A 340 -22.14 -18.31 21.27
N PRO A 341 -22.14 -17.45 22.31
CA PRO A 341 -23.27 -17.33 23.22
C PRO A 341 -24.58 -17.01 22.49
N GLU A 342 -25.69 -17.51 23.04
CA GLU A 342 -27.02 -17.20 22.51
C GLU A 342 -27.24 -15.69 22.40
N GLY A 343 -27.72 -15.24 21.23
CA GLY A 343 -27.93 -13.82 20.92
C GLY A 343 -26.70 -13.09 20.37
N VAL A 344 -25.56 -13.77 20.17
CA VAL A 344 -24.38 -13.22 19.51
C VAL A 344 -24.23 -13.82 18.11
N THR A 345 -24.20 -12.96 17.09
CA THR A 345 -23.99 -13.37 15.69
C THR A 345 -22.88 -12.52 15.08
N PRO A 346 -21.87 -13.14 14.43
CA PRO A 346 -20.88 -12.38 13.66
C PRO A 346 -21.53 -11.76 12.41
N ASP A 347 -21.03 -10.62 11.97
CA ASP A 347 -21.41 -9.97 10.72
C ASP A 347 -20.51 -10.40 9.54
N GLY A 348 -19.26 -10.77 9.83
CA GLY A 348 -18.31 -11.28 8.86
C GLY A 348 -16.96 -11.67 9.50
N VAL A 349 -15.98 -11.94 8.63
CA VAL A 349 -14.62 -12.29 9.01
C VAL A 349 -13.60 -11.51 8.20
N SER A 350 -12.47 -11.21 8.83
CA SER A 350 -11.25 -10.74 8.19
C SER A 350 -10.24 -11.89 8.16
N ILE A 351 -9.80 -12.30 6.97
CA ILE A 351 -8.89 -13.44 6.82
C ILE A 351 -7.64 -13.05 6.04
N SER A 352 -6.49 -13.60 6.44
CA SER A 352 -5.26 -13.50 5.64
C SER A 352 -5.36 -14.44 4.44
N PRO A 353 -5.01 -14.02 3.22
CA PRO A 353 -5.00 -14.91 2.05
C PRO A 353 -4.14 -16.17 2.23
N ALA A 354 -3.15 -16.13 3.13
CA ALA A 354 -2.24 -17.26 3.40
C ALA A 354 -2.93 -18.47 4.06
N VAL A 355 -4.14 -18.31 4.62
CA VAL A 355 -4.90 -19.43 5.22
C VAL A 355 -5.75 -20.19 4.20
N LEU A 356 -5.84 -19.67 2.97
CA LEU A 356 -6.60 -20.27 1.87
C LEU A 356 -5.67 -20.95 0.86
N LEU A 357 -6.18 -21.99 0.21
CA LEU A 357 -5.47 -22.71 -0.85
C LEU A 357 -5.74 -22.06 -2.21
N PHE A 358 -4.97 -21.02 -2.52
CA PHE A 358 -5.04 -20.38 -3.84
C PHE A 358 -4.24 -21.14 -4.89
N GLY A 359 -4.81 -21.27 -6.08
CA GLY A 359 -4.16 -21.77 -7.27
C GLY A 359 -3.07 -20.83 -7.83
N PRO A 360 -2.52 -21.16 -9.01
CA PRO A 360 -1.49 -20.35 -9.65
C PRO A 360 -2.01 -18.95 -10.02
N GLU A 361 -1.08 -18.02 -10.16
CA GLU A 361 -1.36 -16.66 -10.62
C GLU A 361 -1.67 -16.63 -12.11
N ILE A 362 -2.75 -15.92 -12.46
CA ILE A 362 -3.24 -15.74 -13.83
C ILE A 362 -3.26 -14.23 -14.11
N GLU A 363 -2.67 -13.81 -15.23
CA GLU A 363 -2.81 -12.43 -15.68
C GLU A 363 -4.11 -12.27 -16.47
N ILE A 364 -4.94 -11.29 -16.09
CA ILE A 364 -6.23 -11.01 -16.73
C ILE A 364 -6.25 -9.57 -17.27
N ARG A 365 -6.94 -9.38 -18.38
CA ARG A 365 -7.05 -8.09 -19.07
C ARG A 365 -8.47 -7.92 -19.61
N LEU A 366 -8.94 -6.67 -19.66
CA LEU A 366 -10.16 -6.37 -20.39
C LEU A 366 -9.95 -6.70 -21.88
N PRO A 367 -10.96 -7.26 -22.57
CA PRO A 367 -10.92 -7.32 -24.02
C PRO A 367 -10.75 -5.90 -24.57
N GLU A 368 -9.85 -5.70 -25.53
CA GLU A 368 -9.88 -4.48 -26.33
C GLU A 368 -11.23 -4.47 -27.06
N ASP A 369 -11.98 -3.37 -26.96
CA ASP A 369 -13.19 -3.20 -27.75
C ASP A 369 -12.79 -3.38 -29.22
N GLU A 370 -13.16 -4.51 -29.83
CA GLU A 370 -13.14 -4.64 -31.27
C GLU A 370 -14.16 -3.62 -31.78
N GLU A 371 -13.68 -2.46 -32.23
CA GLU A 371 -14.49 -1.49 -32.97
C GLU A 371 -15.06 -2.21 -34.21
N ASP A 372 -16.29 -2.72 -34.08
CA ASP A 372 -17.10 -3.25 -35.19
C ASP A 372 -17.54 -2.14 -36.16
#